data_AF-A0A2E2VRT8-F1
#
_entry.id   AF-A0A2E2VRT8-F1
#
_cell.length_a   1.000
_cell.length_b   1.000
_cell.length_c   1.000
_cell.angle_alpha   90.00
_cell.angle_beta   90.00
_cell.angle_gamma   90.00
#
_symmetry.space_group_name_H-M   'P 1'
#
loop_
_entity.id
_entity.type
_entity.pdbx_description
1 polymer ?
#
loop_
_entity_poly.entity_id
_entity_poly.type
_entity_poly.pdbx_seq_one_letter_code
_entity_poly.pdbx_strand_id
1 'polypeptide(L)'
;NYEPLDTAKFEYKWQWAYQEKFEKAGLMALLGSGFDPGATNMFTAYIAKHYFDEIHYLDIIDVNGGDHGYPFATNFNPEINIREVTAECRHWENGEFVTTPAMSLKQSFTCPDGVGSYNIYRMYHEELESLTKHFPSLKKAQFWMSFSDNYLKHLEVLGNVGMTGIEPVEYEGQQIVPIQFLKTLLPDPSTLGPRTKGKTCIGCVVRGIKDGKEKTVYLYNICDHQECYAEVQSQAISYTTGVPAMIGAKMMVEQKWMKAGVWNMEQLDPDPFMDDMNQHGLPWKVIEEPGYDLV
;
A
#
# COMPACT_ATOMS: atom_id res chain seq x y z
N ASN A 1 -2.34 -17.66 -0.24
CA ASN A 1 -1.59 -16.50 -0.79
C ASN A 1 -1.46 -16.66 -2.29
N TYR A 2 -1.19 -15.55 -2.98
CA TYR A 2 -0.77 -15.51 -4.39
C TYR A 2 0.75 -15.72 -4.55
N GLU A 3 1.53 -15.48 -3.49
CA GLU A 3 2.95 -15.83 -3.41
C GLU A 3 3.19 -17.34 -3.54
N PRO A 4 4.25 -17.78 -4.25
CA PRO A 4 4.79 -19.13 -4.13
C PRO A 4 5.29 -19.40 -2.70
N LEU A 5 5.07 -20.62 -2.20
CA LEU A 5 5.55 -21.04 -0.86
C LEU A 5 7.07 -20.85 -0.70
N ASP A 6 7.82 -21.11 -1.76
CA ASP A 6 9.28 -21.09 -1.77
C ASP A 6 9.89 -19.74 -2.24
N THR A 7 9.06 -18.73 -2.55
CA THR A 7 9.52 -17.43 -3.09
C THR A 7 8.73 -16.25 -2.51
N ALA A 8 9.25 -15.68 -1.42
CA ALA A 8 8.72 -14.51 -0.73
C ALA A 8 8.96 -13.18 -1.48
N LYS A 9 8.56 -13.09 -2.76
CA LYS A 9 8.62 -11.85 -3.56
C LYS A 9 7.37 -11.74 -4.45
N PHE A 10 6.65 -10.63 -4.33
CA PHE A 10 5.59 -10.26 -5.27
C PHE A 10 6.19 -9.99 -6.67
N GLU A 11 5.50 -10.47 -7.72
CA GLU A 11 5.69 -10.05 -9.12
C GLU A 11 4.37 -10.17 -9.93
N TYR A 12 3.92 -9.09 -10.59
CA TYR A 12 2.70 -9.07 -11.43
C TYR A 12 2.78 -9.97 -12.66
N LYS A 13 4.00 -10.26 -13.12
CA LYS A 13 4.35 -11.18 -14.23
C LYS A 13 3.46 -12.43 -14.35
N TRP A 14 3.14 -13.10 -13.25
CA TRP A 14 2.30 -14.31 -13.28
C TRP A 14 0.84 -14.03 -13.67
N GLN A 15 0.31 -12.87 -13.27
CA GLN A 15 -1.04 -12.43 -13.62
C GLN A 15 -1.06 -11.81 -15.03
N TRP A 16 -0.07 -10.99 -15.39
CA TRP A 16 0.09 -10.46 -16.75
C TRP A 16 0.23 -11.54 -17.83
N ALA A 17 0.77 -12.72 -17.49
CA ALA A 17 0.82 -13.88 -18.38
C ALA A 17 -0.58 -14.43 -18.80
N TYR A 18 -1.67 -13.91 -18.24
CA TYR A 18 -3.03 -14.22 -18.65
C TYR A 18 -3.65 -13.25 -19.67
N GLN A 19 -2.96 -12.14 -20.04
CA GLN A 19 -3.47 -11.11 -20.97
C GLN A 19 -4.20 -11.70 -22.19
N GLU A 20 -3.45 -12.42 -23.02
CA GLU A 20 -3.94 -12.97 -24.29
C GLU A 20 -5.08 -14.00 -24.08
N LYS A 21 -5.10 -14.69 -22.94
CA LYS A 21 -6.15 -15.66 -22.60
C LYS A 21 -7.46 -14.95 -22.24
N PHE A 22 -7.38 -13.86 -21.47
CA PHE A 22 -8.51 -13.05 -21.06
C PHE A 22 -9.08 -12.26 -22.26
N GLU A 23 -8.22 -11.66 -23.08
CA GLU A 23 -8.60 -11.02 -24.34
C GLU A 23 -9.38 -11.99 -25.26
N LYS A 24 -8.82 -13.18 -25.55
CA LYS A 24 -9.47 -14.19 -26.41
C LYS A 24 -10.76 -14.77 -25.82
N ALA A 25 -10.92 -14.75 -24.50
CA ALA A 25 -12.13 -15.21 -23.82
C ALA A 25 -13.22 -14.11 -23.69
N GLY A 26 -12.90 -12.85 -24.04
CA GLY A 26 -13.79 -11.71 -23.77
C GLY A 26 -13.94 -11.38 -22.28
N LEU A 27 -12.97 -11.80 -21.45
CA LEU A 27 -12.99 -11.63 -19.99
C LEU A 27 -12.06 -10.50 -19.56
N MET A 28 -12.42 -9.81 -18.48
CA MET A 28 -11.59 -8.81 -17.82
C MET A 28 -11.06 -9.34 -16.48
N ALA A 29 -9.78 -9.10 -16.20
CA ALA A 29 -9.22 -9.11 -14.85
C ALA A 29 -8.74 -7.71 -14.48
N LEU A 30 -9.06 -7.29 -13.26
CA LEU A 30 -8.57 -6.07 -12.64
C LEU A 30 -7.58 -6.46 -11.54
N LEU A 31 -6.37 -5.88 -11.57
CA LEU A 31 -5.29 -6.17 -10.62
C LEU A 31 -5.09 -5.01 -9.66
N GLY A 32 -4.85 -5.32 -8.38
CA GLY A 32 -4.49 -4.34 -7.36
C GLY A 32 -5.58 -3.30 -7.08
N SER A 33 -6.82 -3.73 -6.80
CA SER A 33 -7.95 -2.83 -6.52
C SER A 33 -8.19 -2.61 -5.01
N GLY A 34 -7.12 -2.42 -4.24
CA GLY A 34 -7.17 -2.03 -2.82
C GLY A 34 -6.91 -0.53 -2.64
N PHE A 35 -6.31 -0.11 -1.53
CA PHE A 35 -5.79 1.26 -1.41
C PHE A 35 -4.41 1.37 -2.03
N ASP A 36 -3.46 0.61 -1.51
CA ASP A 36 -2.10 0.39 -1.95
C ASP A 36 -1.89 -1.12 -2.12
N PRO A 37 -1.85 -1.65 -3.36
CA PRO A 37 -2.14 -0.98 -4.63
C PRO A 37 -3.61 -0.56 -4.75
N GLY A 38 -3.88 0.45 -5.58
CA GLY A 38 -5.20 0.68 -6.17
C GLY A 38 -5.65 2.14 -6.15
N ALA A 39 -6.07 2.64 -5.00
CA ALA A 39 -6.27 4.08 -4.81
C ALA A 39 -4.97 4.87 -5.06
N THR A 40 -3.79 4.36 -4.68
CA THR A 40 -2.48 4.99 -4.99
C THR A 40 -2.20 5.02 -6.50
N ASN A 41 -2.56 3.94 -7.22
CA ASN A 41 -2.49 3.88 -8.67
C ASN A 41 -3.45 4.90 -9.33
N MET A 42 -4.67 5.01 -8.81
CA MET A 42 -5.69 5.97 -9.24
C MET A 42 -5.28 7.42 -8.94
N PHE A 43 -4.70 7.68 -7.77
CA PHE A 43 -4.14 8.99 -7.40
C PHE A 43 -3.02 9.38 -8.35
N THR A 44 -2.08 8.46 -8.63
CA THR A 44 -0.99 8.68 -9.60
C THR A 44 -1.53 8.99 -11.00
N ALA A 45 -2.51 8.20 -11.49
CA ALA A 45 -3.14 8.41 -12.78
C ALA A 45 -3.94 9.73 -12.86
N TYR A 46 -4.68 10.08 -11.81
CA TYR A 46 -5.45 11.33 -11.73
C TYR A 46 -4.53 12.56 -11.69
N ILE A 47 -3.47 12.52 -10.87
CA ILE A 47 -2.45 13.57 -10.83
C ILE A 47 -1.80 13.72 -12.21
N ALA A 48 -1.36 12.62 -12.84
CA ALA A 48 -0.73 12.65 -14.16
C ALA A 48 -1.65 13.22 -15.24
N LYS A 49 -2.93 12.83 -15.24
CA LYS A 49 -3.94 13.26 -16.21
C LYS A 49 -4.30 14.74 -16.13
N HIS A 50 -4.43 15.28 -14.90
CA HIS A 50 -5.02 16.63 -14.69
C HIS A 50 -4.00 17.71 -14.32
N TYR A 51 -2.87 17.37 -13.69
CA TYR A 51 -1.94 18.35 -13.12
C TYR A 51 -0.61 18.50 -13.87
N PHE A 52 -0.26 17.54 -14.72
CA PHE A 52 1.04 17.44 -15.40
C PHE A 52 0.90 17.35 -16.92
N ASP A 53 2.02 17.49 -17.62
CA ASP A 53 2.22 17.05 -19.01
C ASP A 53 3.10 15.79 -19.03
N GLU A 54 4.02 15.66 -18.06
CA GLU A 54 4.88 14.50 -17.83
C GLU A 54 5.21 14.38 -16.33
N ILE A 55 5.14 13.17 -15.75
CA ILE A 55 5.57 12.91 -14.36
C ILE A 55 6.96 12.28 -14.32
N HIS A 56 7.81 12.69 -13.36
CA HIS A 56 9.21 12.24 -13.26
C HIS A 56 9.56 11.57 -11.93
N TYR A 57 8.88 11.93 -10.84
CA TYR A 57 9.12 11.41 -9.50
C TYR A 57 7.79 11.06 -8.84
N LEU A 58 7.75 9.92 -8.14
CA LEU A 58 6.61 9.43 -7.38
C LEU A 58 7.08 8.93 -6.01
N ASP A 59 6.52 9.49 -4.94
CA ASP A 59 6.64 8.99 -3.58
C ASP A 59 5.24 8.64 -3.06
N ILE A 60 4.99 7.35 -2.88
CA ILE A 60 3.78 6.84 -2.23
C ILE A 60 4.04 6.81 -0.73
N ILE A 61 3.12 7.37 0.06
CA ILE A 61 3.21 7.52 1.50
C ILE A 61 2.00 6.81 2.14
N ASP A 62 2.23 5.75 2.92
CA ASP A 62 1.29 5.22 3.91
C ASP A 62 1.70 5.67 5.31
N VAL A 63 0.76 6.28 6.02
CA VAL A 63 0.85 6.52 7.45
C VAL A 63 -0.37 5.94 8.15
N ASN A 64 -0.14 4.99 9.05
CA ASN A 64 -1.14 4.52 10.01
C ASN A 64 -0.86 5.12 11.40
N GLY A 65 -1.52 6.23 11.71
CA GLY A 65 -1.48 6.88 13.01
C GLY A 65 -2.41 6.27 14.07
N GLY A 66 -2.83 5.01 13.91
CA GLY A 66 -3.73 4.31 14.83
C GLY A 66 -3.02 3.67 16.02
N ASP A 67 -3.54 3.88 17.24
CA ASP A 67 -3.15 3.16 18.46
C ASP A 67 -4.29 2.26 18.97
N HIS A 68 -4.01 0.96 19.02
CA HIS A 68 -4.85 -0.14 19.53
C HIS A 68 -4.76 -0.39 21.06
N GLY A 69 -3.85 0.31 21.75
CA GLY A 69 -3.61 0.17 23.19
C GLY A 69 -2.99 -1.16 23.65
N TYR A 70 -2.52 -2.00 22.73
CA TYR A 70 -1.64 -3.15 23.03
C TYR A 70 -0.17 -2.73 22.90
N PRO A 71 0.79 -3.37 23.63
CA PRO A 71 2.22 -3.10 23.46
C PRO A 71 2.73 -3.39 22.04
N PHE A 72 2.18 -4.44 21.42
CA PHE A 72 2.43 -4.88 20.06
C PHE A 72 1.26 -5.76 19.57
N ALA A 73 0.79 -5.53 18.35
CA ALA A 73 -0.09 -6.42 17.58
C ALA A 73 0.13 -6.15 16.08
N THR A 74 -0.48 -6.95 15.20
CA THR A 74 -0.44 -6.75 13.75
C THR A 74 -1.86 -6.53 13.21
N ASN A 75 -2.04 -5.60 12.27
CA ASN A 75 -3.37 -5.27 11.72
C ASN A 75 -3.90 -6.33 10.73
N PHE A 76 -3.05 -7.27 10.33
CA PHE A 76 -3.34 -8.38 9.43
C PHE A 76 -2.47 -9.61 9.80
N ASN A 77 -2.40 -10.64 8.96
CA ASN A 77 -1.71 -11.90 9.25
C ASN A 77 -0.25 -11.67 9.68
N PRO A 78 0.16 -12.02 10.91
CA PRO A 78 1.51 -11.73 11.43
C PRO A 78 2.63 -12.24 10.53
N GLU A 79 2.45 -13.42 9.93
CA GLU A 79 3.43 -14.03 9.02
C GLU A 79 3.75 -13.15 7.81
N ILE A 80 2.71 -12.54 7.21
CA ILE A 80 2.85 -11.66 6.04
C ILE A 80 3.49 -10.33 6.48
N ASN A 81 2.90 -9.70 7.51
CA ASN A 81 3.37 -8.40 8.03
C ASN A 81 4.84 -8.42 8.46
N ILE A 82 5.27 -9.46 9.18
CA ILE A 82 6.66 -9.60 9.64
C ILE A 82 7.61 -9.83 8.44
N ARG A 83 7.19 -10.60 7.43
CA ARG A 83 8.00 -10.85 6.23
C ARG A 83 8.15 -9.60 5.37
N GLU A 84 7.11 -8.79 5.21
CA GLU A 84 7.16 -7.51 4.49
C GLU A 84 8.11 -6.52 5.16
N VAL A 85 8.00 -6.34 6.48
CA VAL A 85 8.82 -5.39 7.26
C VAL A 85 10.29 -5.80 7.34
N THR A 86 10.60 -7.10 7.21
CA THR A 86 11.97 -7.63 7.21
C THR A 86 12.55 -7.90 5.81
N ALA A 87 11.78 -7.67 4.74
CA ALA A 87 12.24 -7.84 3.37
C ALA A 87 13.26 -6.77 2.93
N GLU A 88 14.09 -7.10 1.94
CA GLU A 88 14.93 -6.12 1.26
C GLU A 88 14.06 -5.01 0.63
N CYS A 89 14.40 -3.74 0.91
CA CYS A 89 13.77 -2.61 0.25
C CYS A 89 14.15 -2.62 -1.24
N ARG A 90 13.17 -2.40 -2.13
CA ARG A 90 13.40 -2.15 -3.55
C ARG A 90 12.63 -0.91 -3.96
N HIS A 91 13.32 0.09 -4.51
CA HIS A 91 12.70 1.25 -5.16
C HIS A 91 13.12 1.30 -6.63
N TRP A 92 12.39 2.07 -7.45
CA TRP A 92 12.75 2.27 -8.85
C TRP A 92 13.58 3.54 -9.01
N GLU A 93 14.66 3.47 -9.78
CA GLU A 93 15.51 4.62 -10.07
C GLU A 93 16.25 4.43 -11.41
N ASN A 94 16.24 5.47 -12.26
CA ASN A 94 16.94 5.56 -13.54
C ASN A 94 16.72 4.40 -14.54
N GLY A 95 15.62 3.65 -14.42
CA GLY A 95 15.25 2.57 -15.34
C GLY A 95 15.41 1.15 -14.79
N GLU A 96 15.79 1.00 -13.51
CA GLU A 96 15.90 -0.30 -12.85
C GLU A 96 15.41 -0.27 -11.39
N PHE A 97 15.22 -1.46 -10.80
CA PHE A 97 14.95 -1.60 -9.37
C PHE A 97 16.24 -1.70 -8.58
N VAL A 98 16.46 -0.74 -7.68
CA VAL A 98 17.61 -0.68 -6.77
C VAL A 98 17.24 -1.31 -5.43
N THR A 99 18.02 -2.30 -4.99
CA THR A 99 17.82 -2.99 -3.71
C THR A 99 18.67 -2.37 -2.60
N THR A 100 18.08 -2.12 -1.43
CA THR A 100 18.77 -1.72 -0.19
C THR A 100 18.31 -2.59 1.00
N PRO A 101 19.06 -2.65 2.11
CA PRO A 101 18.65 -3.44 3.29
C PRO A 101 17.28 -3.00 3.85
N ALA A 102 16.61 -3.91 4.54
CA ALA A 102 15.34 -3.64 5.21
C ALA A 102 15.44 -2.41 6.14
N MET A 103 14.46 -1.51 6.07
CA MET A 103 14.34 -0.31 6.93
C MET A 103 15.59 0.62 6.94
N SER A 104 16.48 0.53 5.94
CA SER A 104 17.77 1.23 5.94
C SER A 104 17.69 2.74 5.68
N LEU A 105 16.53 3.25 5.26
CA LEU A 105 16.29 4.65 4.96
C LEU A 105 15.02 5.12 5.67
N LYS A 106 15.16 6.17 6.49
CA LYS A 106 14.15 6.74 7.38
C LYS A 106 14.03 8.23 7.15
N GLN A 107 12.80 8.75 7.12
CA GLN A 107 12.49 10.17 7.08
C GLN A 107 11.35 10.51 8.05
N SER A 108 11.22 11.78 8.43
CA SER A 108 10.04 12.29 9.14
C SER A 108 9.07 12.90 8.13
N PHE A 109 7.80 12.47 8.16
CA PHE A 109 6.73 13.00 7.34
C PHE A 109 5.65 13.62 8.23
N THR A 110 5.20 14.83 7.89
CA THR A 110 4.08 15.49 8.58
C THR A 110 2.84 15.41 7.73
N CYS A 111 1.85 14.67 8.23
CA CYS A 111 0.56 14.49 7.58
C CYS A 111 -0.26 15.79 7.66
N PRO A 112 -1.04 16.13 6.63
CA PRO A 112 -1.95 17.27 6.62
C PRO A 112 -3.11 17.11 7.61
N ASP A 113 -3.97 18.13 7.68
CA ASP A 113 -5.17 18.20 8.54
C ASP A 113 -4.94 17.94 10.05
N GLY A 114 -3.69 18.01 10.52
CA GLY A 114 -3.33 17.81 11.92
C GLY A 114 -3.28 16.35 12.38
N VAL A 115 -3.16 15.38 11.46
CA VAL A 115 -3.04 13.95 11.82
C VAL A 115 -1.77 13.69 12.65
N GLY A 116 -0.63 14.29 12.27
CA GLY A 116 0.60 14.24 13.08
C GLY A 116 1.89 14.14 12.24
N SER A 117 3.02 14.02 12.94
CA SER A 117 4.34 13.78 12.32
C SER A 117 4.84 12.38 12.68
N TYR A 118 5.27 11.62 11.68
CA TYR A 118 5.57 10.19 11.80
C TYR A 118 6.91 9.83 11.17
N ASN A 119 7.56 8.82 11.74
CA ASN A 119 8.73 8.18 11.15
C ASN A 119 8.28 7.26 10.00
N ILE A 120 8.60 7.64 8.77
CA ILE A 120 8.39 6.81 7.58
C ILE A 120 9.69 6.13 7.16
N TYR A 121 9.57 4.91 6.62
CA TYR A 121 10.69 4.08 6.18
C TYR A 121 10.45 3.61 4.76
N ARG A 122 11.50 3.63 3.93
CA ARG A 122 11.38 3.17 2.54
C ARG A 122 11.37 1.65 2.47
N MET A 123 10.41 1.10 1.74
CA MET A 123 10.27 -0.33 1.48
C MET A 123 9.81 -0.59 0.05
N TYR A 124 9.76 -1.87 -0.35
CA TYR A 124 9.13 -2.27 -1.60
C TYR A 124 7.61 -2.39 -1.43
N HIS A 125 6.85 -2.06 -2.49
CA HIS A 125 5.41 -2.31 -2.58
C HIS A 125 4.99 -2.65 -4.02
N GLU A 126 3.86 -3.36 -4.23
CA GLU A 126 3.58 -4.02 -5.52
C GLU A 126 3.28 -3.04 -6.67
N GLU A 127 2.59 -1.91 -6.43
CA GLU A 127 2.28 -0.95 -7.49
C GLU A 127 3.51 -0.30 -8.12
N LEU A 128 4.68 -0.33 -7.46
CA LEU A 128 5.92 0.16 -8.06
C LEU A 128 6.27 -0.62 -9.35
N GLU A 129 5.90 -1.90 -9.47
CA GLU A 129 6.14 -2.69 -10.70
C GLU A 129 5.19 -2.29 -11.85
N SER A 130 3.95 -1.92 -11.56
CA SER A 130 2.99 -1.54 -12.61
C SER A 130 3.11 -0.06 -12.98
N LEU A 131 3.24 0.84 -11.99
CA LEU A 131 3.34 2.27 -12.21
C LEU A 131 4.60 2.66 -12.98
N THR A 132 5.75 2.04 -12.72
CA THR A 132 7.00 2.33 -13.46
C THR A 132 6.97 1.82 -14.90
N LYS A 133 6.22 0.75 -15.15
CA LYS A 133 5.95 0.20 -16.49
C LYS A 133 4.94 1.04 -17.28
N HIS A 134 3.92 1.60 -16.63
CA HIS A 134 2.85 2.36 -17.29
C HIS A 134 3.11 3.88 -17.35
N PHE A 135 3.98 4.41 -16.48
CA PHE A 135 4.53 5.77 -16.53
C PHE A 135 6.06 5.74 -16.77
N PRO A 136 6.52 5.39 -17.99
CA PRO A 136 7.94 5.21 -18.30
C PRO A 136 8.79 6.50 -18.25
N SER A 137 8.17 7.65 -18.00
CA SER A 137 8.86 8.92 -17.70
C SER A 137 9.35 9.01 -16.23
N LEU A 138 8.95 8.09 -15.36
CA LEU A 138 9.39 8.04 -13.96
C LEU A 138 10.89 7.72 -13.86
N LYS A 139 11.65 8.75 -13.49
CA LYS A 139 13.08 8.69 -13.16
C LYS A 139 13.31 8.05 -11.79
N LYS A 140 12.34 8.15 -10.87
CA LYS A 140 12.38 7.58 -9.53
C LYS A 140 10.96 7.27 -9.05
N ALA A 141 10.73 6.11 -8.43
CA ALA A 141 9.48 5.78 -7.78
C ALA A 141 9.71 5.00 -6.47
N GLN A 142 9.07 5.45 -5.39
CA GLN A 142 9.34 5.01 -4.02
C GLN A 142 8.03 4.77 -3.27
N PHE A 143 8.08 3.86 -2.30
CA PHE A 143 7.01 3.63 -1.33
C PHE A 143 7.56 3.75 0.09
N TRP A 144 6.81 4.41 0.95
CA TRP A 144 7.19 4.76 2.32
C TRP A 144 6.07 4.42 3.28
N MET A 145 6.33 3.60 4.30
CA MET A 145 5.36 3.23 5.33
C MET A 145 5.77 3.77 6.70
N SER A 146 4.80 4.22 7.50
CA SER A 146 5.06 4.65 8.88
C SER A 146 5.32 3.48 9.83
N PHE A 147 6.39 3.55 10.61
CA PHE A 147 6.62 2.63 11.73
C PHE A 147 7.02 3.38 13.00
N SER A 148 6.44 3.00 14.13
CA SER A 148 6.88 3.50 15.43
C SER A 148 8.17 2.78 15.86
N ASP A 149 9.06 3.52 16.54
CA ASP A 149 10.31 2.93 17.05
C ASP A 149 10.03 1.81 18.08
N ASN A 150 8.86 1.84 18.76
CA ASN A 150 8.37 0.77 19.62
C ASN A 150 8.00 -0.51 18.85
N TYR A 151 7.28 -0.38 17.73
CA TYR A 151 6.89 -1.52 16.88
C TYR A 151 8.14 -2.21 16.30
N LEU A 152 9.08 -1.42 15.77
CA LEU A 152 10.35 -1.95 15.26
C LEU A 152 11.19 -2.62 16.36
N LYS A 153 11.23 -2.06 17.58
CA LYS A 153 11.92 -2.70 18.71
C LYS A 153 11.28 -4.04 19.11
N HIS A 154 9.95 -4.19 19.03
CA HIS A 154 9.30 -5.48 19.27
C HIS A 154 9.66 -6.51 18.20
N LEU A 155 9.67 -6.13 16.91
CA LEU A 155 10.11 -7.02 15.83
C LEU A 155 11.58 -7.43 15.96
N GLU A 156 12.47 -6.48 16.30
CA GLU A 156 13.88 -6.75 16.55
C GLU A 156 14.05 -7.80 17.67
N VAL A 157 13.35 -7.65 18.79
CA VAL A 157 13.40 -8.61 19.90
C VAL A 157 12.83 -9.98 19.49
N LEU A 158 11.68 -10.02 18.81
CA LEU A 158 11.06 -11.26 18.32
C LEU A 158 11.94 -12.01 17.32
N GLY A 159 12.61 -11.29 16.42
CA GLY A 159 13.57 -11.86 15.46
C GLY A 159 14.84 -12.38 16.16
N ASN A 160 15.39 -11.62 17.10
CA ASN A 160 16.58 -12.00 17.87
C ASN A 160 16.38 -13.28 18.71
N VAL A 161 15.14 -13.62 19.10
CA VAL A 161 14.80 -14.88 19.79
C VAL A 161 14.22 -15.96 18.86
N GLY A 162 14.21 -15.74 17.54
CA GLY A 162 13.76 -16.72 16.55
C GLY A 162 12.24 -16.88 16.40
N MET A 163 11.43 -16.09 17.11
CA MET A 163 9.95 -16.19 17.07
C MET A 163 9.33 -15.79 15.73
N THR A 164 10.11 -15.15 14.85
CA THR A 164 9.73 -14.86 13.45
C THR A 164 10.14 -15.96 12.46
N GLY A 165 10.69 -17.08 12.93
CA GLY A 165 11.16 -18.18 12.08
C GLY A 165 10.02 -18.95 11.40
N ILE A 166 10.25 -19.33 10.14
CA ILE A 166 9.37 -20.19 9.33
C ILE A 166 9.77 -21.68 9.38
N GLU A 167 11.02 -21.99 9.74
CA GLU A 167 11.50 -23.37 9.85
C GLU A 167 10.93 -24.05 11.10
N PRO A 168 10.53 -25.34 11.02
CA PRO A 168 10.11 -26.10 12.18
C PRO A 168 11.22 -26.30 13.22
N VAL A 169 10.85 -26.23 14.50
CA VAL A 169 11.72 -26.54 15.64
C VAL A 169 11.08 -27.67 16.45
N GLU A 170 11.90 -28.63 16.90
CA GLU A 170 11.42 -29.72 17.76
C GLU A 170 11.26 -29.26 19.22
N TYR A 171 10.07 -29.48 19.79
CA TYR A 171 9.77 -29.27 21.20
C TYR A 171 8.93 -30.43 21.73
N GLU A 172 9.44 -31.17 22.72
CA GLU A 172 8.79 -32.33 23.34
C GLU A 172 8.27 -33.39 22.33
N GLY A 173 9.00 -33.58 21.23
CA GLY A 173 8.64 -34.50 20.15
C GLY A 173 7.56 -34.00 19.18
N GLN A 174 7.13 -32.73 19.31
CA GLN A 174 6.31 -32.02 18.33
C GLN A 174 7.17 -31.09 17.47
N GLN A 175 6.77 -30.89 16.21
CA GLN A 175 7.39 -29.91 15.32
C GLN A 175 6.56 -28.62 15.33
N ILE A 176 7.15 -27.50 15.75
CA ILE A 176 6.49 -26.21 15.91
C ILE A 176 7.15 -25.19 15.00
N VAL A 177 6.38 -24.52 14.14
CA VAL A 177 6.85 -23.36 13.37
C VAL A 177 6.71 -22.09 14.23
N PRO A 178 7.80 -21.39 14.59
CA PRO A 178 7.76 -20.29 15.56
C PRO A 178 6.77 -19.17 15.22
N ILE A 179 6.71 -18.72 13.96
CA ILE A 179 5.82 -17.63 13.55
C ILE A 179 4.33 -18.01 13.57
N GLN A 180 4.00 -19.30 13.40
CA GLN A 180 2.64 -19.82 13.54
C GLN A 180 2.22 -19.90 15.02
N PHE A 181 3.15 -20.24 15.91
CA PHE A 181 2.91 -20.16 17.35
C PHE A 181 2.79 -18.70 17.82
N LEU A 182 3.64 -17.79 17.36
CA LEU A 182 3.55 -16.35 17.62
C LEU A 182 2.17 -15.79 17.26
N LYS A 183 1.65 -16.15 16.08
CA LYS A 183 0.29 -15.78 15.62
C LYS A 183 -0.83 -16.24 16.58
N THR A 184 -0.60 -17.29 17.37
CA THR A 184 -1.55 -17.79 18.37
C THR A 184 -1.45 -17.03 19.72
N LEU A 185 -0.36 -16.31 19.95
CA LEU A 185 -0.13 -15.48 21.14
C LEU A 185 -0.51 -14.01 20.95
N LEU A 186 -0.50 -13.51 19.72
CA LEU A 186 -0.87 -12.13 19.38
C LEU A 186 -2.38 -11.92 19.46
N PRO A 187 -2.86 -10.68 19.73
CA PRO A 187 -4.28 -10.34 19.63
C PRO A 187 -4.82 -10.62 18.23
N ASP A 188 -6.04 -11.17 18.13
CA ASP A 188 -6.72 -11.38 16.86
C ASP A 188 -6.97 -10.02 16.17
N PRO A 189 -6.50 -9.80 14.92
CA PRO A 189 -6.64 -8.51 14.23
C PRO A 189 -8.08 -8.01 14.13
N SER A 190 -9.08 -8.90 14.07
CA SER A 190 -10.50 -8.53 14.05
C SER A 190 -10.98 -7.88 15.35
N THR A 191 -10.30 -8.15 16.47
CA THR A 191 -10.61 -7.58 17.80
C THR A 191 -9.96 -6.21 18.05
N LEU A 192 -9.13 -5.73 17.13
CA LEU A 192 -8.50 -4.41 17.22
C LEU A 192 -9.48 -3.27 16.88
N GLY A 193 -10.47 -3.52 16.01
CA GLY A 193 -11.50 -2.56 15.59
C GLY A 193 -12.09 -1.67 16.70
N PRO A 194 -12.71 -2.22 17.76
CA PRO A 194 -13.30 -1.43 18.85
C PRO A 194 -12.27 -0.73 19.77
N ARG A 195 -10.97 -0.90 19.51
CA ARG A 195 -9.88 -0.39 20.35
C ARG A 195 -9.07 0.71 19.68
N THR A 196 -8.84 0.60 18.37
CA THR A 196 -7.93 1.49 17.65
C THR A 196 -8.47 2.91 17.56
N LYS A 197 -7.62 3.89 17.88
CA LYS A 197 -7.92 5.33 17.82
C LYS A 197 -6.87 6.07 17.02
N GLY A 198 -7.26 7.15 16.37
CA GLY A 198 -6.39 7.89 15.45
C GLY A 198 -6.76 7.62 14.00
N LYS A 199 -5.90 8.06 13.08
CA LYS A 199 -6.21 8.17 11.65
C LYS A 199 -5.12 7.60 10.77
N THR A 200 -5.49 7.10 9.60
CA THR A 200 -4.54 6.89 8.50
C THR A 200 -4.39 8.18 7.68
N CYS A 201 -3.30 8.29 6.94
CA CYS A 201 -3.08 9.31 5.92
C CYS A 201 -2.27 8.68 4.79
N ILE A 202 -2.93 8.32 3.68
CA ILE A 202 -2.33 7.58 2.57
C ILE A 202 -2.44 8.39 1.29
N GLY A 203 -1.36 8.52 0.52
CA GLY A 203 -1.35 9.36 -0.67
C GLY A 203 -0.09 9.28 -1.52
N CYS A 204 -0.08 10.03 -2.62
CA CYS A 204 1.01 10.09 -3.59
C CYS A 204 1.51 11.53 -3.75
N VAL A 205 2.79 11.77 -3.43
CA VAL A 205 3.52 12.99 -3.82
C VAL A 205 4.12 12.75 -5.19
N VAL A 206 3.81 13.62 -6.15
CA VAL A 206 4.26 13.51 -7.54
C VAL A 206 4.91 14.81 -7.97
N ARG A 207 6.08 14.72 -8.58
CA ARG A 207 6.79 15.84 -9.20
C ARG A 207 7.07 15.56 -10.67
N GLY A 208 6.91 16.58 -11.50
CA GLY A 208 7.01 16.47 -12.95
C GLY A 208 6.98 17.84 -13.62
N ILE A 209 6.66 17.87 -14.91
CA ILE A 209 6.59 19.09 -15.72
C ILE A 209 5.13 19.46 -16.02
N LYS A 210 4.79 20.73 -15.83
CA LYS A 210 3.57 21.35 -16.35
C LYS A 210 3.87 22.71 -16.99
N ASP A 211 3.40 22.94 -18.21
CA ASP A 211 3.59 24.19 -18.97
C ASP A 211 5.09 24.60 -19.07
N GLY A 212 5.97 23.60 -19.18
CA GLY A 212 7.43 23.78 -19.26
C GLY A 212 8.13 24.13 -17.94
N LYS A 213 7.46 23.97 -16.78
CA LYS A 213 8.03 24.23 -15.44
C LYS A 213 7.96 22.97 -14.58
N GLU A 214 8.89 22.83 -13.63
CA GLU A 214 8.71 21.85 -12.54
C GLU A 214 7.51 22.25 -11.67
N LYS A 215 6.77 21.24 -11.22
CA LYS A 215 5.60 21.35 -10.35
C LYS A 215 5.54 20.13 -9.42
N THR A 216 5.02 20.32 -8.20
CA THR A 216 4.81 19.25 -7.21
C THR A 216 3.36 19.21 -6.75
N VAL A 217 2.76 18.02 -6.67
CA VAL A 217 1.38 17.81 -6.22
C VAL A 217 1.32 16.63 -5.25
N TYR A 218 0.59 16.80 -4.15
CA TYR A 218 0.25 15.71 -3.23
C TYR A 218 -1.26 15.46 -3.26
N LEU A 219 -1.67 14.21 -3.53
CA LEU A 219 -3.07 13.78 -3.40
C LEU A 219 -3.15 12.67 -2.35
N TYR A 220 -4.05 12.81 -1.38
CA TYR A 220 -4.18 11.90 -0.24
C TYR A 220 -5.63 11.70 0.21
N ASN A 221 -5.86 10.60 0.93
CA ASN A 221 -7.02 10.39 1.79
C ASN A 221 -6.57 10.37 3.27
N ILE A 222 -7.49 10.75 4.16
CA ILE A 222 -7.38 10.52 5.61
C ILE A 222 -8.63 9.73 6.03
N CYS A 223 -8.44 8.69 6.85
CA CYS A 223 -9.51 7.82 7.30
C CYS A 223 -9.40 7.60 8.83
N ASP A 224 -10.50 7.74 9.58
CA ASP A 224 -10.50 7.60 11.05
C ASP A 224 -10.94 6.19 11.47
N HIS A 225 -10.12 5.54 12.32
CA HIS A 225 -10.38 4.17 12.78
C HIS A 225 -11.71 4.03 13.54
N GLN A 226 -12.12 5.06 14.28
CA GLN A 226 -13.35 5.04 15.06
C GLN A 226 -14.60 5.29 14.20
N GLU A 227 -14.48 6.11 13.16
CA GLU A 227 -15.56 6.33 12.17
C GLU A 227 -15.80 5.07 11.33
N CYS A 228 -14.72 4.43 10.85
CA CYS A 228 -14.78 3.12 10.17
C CYS A 228 -15.46 2.05 11.03
N TYR A 229 -15.09 2.00 12.32
CA TYR A 229 -15.66 1.01 13.22
C TYR A 229 -17.13 1.29 13.51
N ALA A 230 -17.52 2.56 13.65
CA ALA A 230 -18.93 2.94 13.83
C ALA A 230 -19.81 2.57 12.62
N GLU A 231 -19.29 2.69 11.40
CA GLU A 231 -20.05 2.37 10.18
C GLU A 231 -20.11 0.86 9.89
N VAL A 232 -18.96 0.18 9.76
CA VAL A 232 -18.89 -1.20 9.24
C VAL A 232 -18.26 -2.20 10.21
N GLN A 233 -18.06 -1.82 11.48
CA GLN A 233 -17.46 -2.66 12.53
C GLN A 233 -16.03 -3.14 12.18
N SER A 234 -15.27 -2.34 11.43
CA SER A 234 -13.89 -2.64 11.04
C SER A 234 -12.94 -1.45 11.22
N GLN A 235 -11.64 -1.72 11.28
CA GLN A 235 -10.59 -0.71 11.43
C GLN A 235 -10.17 -0.12 10.07
N ALA A 236 -9.52 1.05 10.08
CA ALA A 236 -9.34 1.85 8.87
C ALA A 236 -8.55 1.15 7.75
N ILE A 237 -7.59 0.28 8.03
CA ILE A 237 -6.82 -0.44 6.98
C ILE A 237 -7.72 -1.43 6.20
N SER A 238 -8.69 -2.04 6.87
CA SER A 238 -9.70 -2.89 6.20
C SER A 238 -10.73 -2.06 5.44
N TYR A 239 -11.04 -0.85 5.92
CA TYR A 239 -11.94 0.09 5.25
C TYR A 239 -11.32 0.68 3.98
N THR A 240 -10.10 1.21 4.08
CA THR A 240 -9.32 1.76 2.96
C THR A 240 -9.06 0.71 1.89
N THR A 241 -8.87 -0.55 2.24
CA THR A 241 -8.76 -1.65 1.26
C THR A 241 -10.12 -2.06 0.67
N GLY A 242 -11.17 -2.14 1.51
CA GLY A 242 -12.47 -2.69 1.14
C GLY A 242 -13.31 -1.79 0.22
N VAL A 243 -13.27 -0.47 0.44
CA VAL A 243 -14.04 0.49 -0.37
C VAL A 243 -13.55 0.51 -1.84
N PRO A 244 -12.25 0.65 -2.15
CA PRO A 244 -11.70 0.50 -3.50
C PRO A 244 -12.03 -0.82 -4.18
N ALA A 245 -12.06 -1.93 -3.44
CA ALA A 245 -12.43 -3.24 -4.00
C ALA A 245 -13.91 -3.26 -4.45
N MET A 246 -14.79 -2.60 -3.69
CA MET A 246 -16.19 -2.39 -4.06
C MET A 246 -16.31 -1.45 -5.27
N ILE A 247 -15.57 -0.32 -5.30
CA ILE A 247 -15.60 0.64 -6.41
C ILE A 247 -15.06 0.02 -7.70
N GLY A 248 -13.93 -0.71 -7.66
CA GLY A 248 -13.38 -1.40 -8.83
C GLY A 248 -14.36 -2.42 -9.42
N ALA A 249 -15.04 -3.20 -8.57
CA ALA A 249 -16.12 -4.09 -8.99
C ALA A 249 -17.32 -3.31 -9.58
N LYS A 250 -17.70 -2.17 -8.99
CA LYS A 250 -18.75 -1.28 -9.49
C LYS A 250 -18.41 -0.71 -10.88
N MET A 251 -17.17 -0.28 -11.12
CA MET A 251 -16.69 0.17 -12.44
C MET A 251 -16.79 -0.91 -13.52
N MET A 252 -16.54 -2.17 -13.15
CA MET A 252 -16.69 -3.32 -14.05
C MET A 252 -18.17 -3.63 -14.33
N VAL A 253 -19.03 -3.63 -13.31
CA VAL A 253 -20.47 -3.92 -13.45
C VAL A 253 -21.18 -2.81 -14.24
N GLU A 254 -20.91 -1.55 -13.93
CA GLU A 254 -21.44 -0.36 -14.63
C GLU A 254 -20.86 -0.17 -16.05
N GLN A 255 -20.02 -1.10 -16.52
CA GLN A 255 -19.34 -1.09 -17.83
C GLN A 255 -18.37 0.09 -18.08
N LYS A 256 -18.17 0.98 -17.10
CA LYS A 256 -17.24 2.12 -17.16
C LYS A 256 -15.80 1.71 -17.48
N TRP A 257 -15.35 0.57 -16.94
CA TRP A 257 -14.00 0.03 -17.14
C TRP A 257 -13.97 -1.30 -17.92
N MET A 258 -15.11 -1.85 -18.32
CA MET A 258 -15.19 -3.23 -18.84
C MET A 258 -14.43 -3.39 -20.17
N LYS A 259 -13.29 -4.09 -20.11
CA LYS A 259 -12.36 -4.26 -21.24
C LYS A 259 -11.65 -5.60 -21.14
N ALA A 260 -11.76 -6.43 -22.18
CA ALA A 260 -11.13 -7.75 -22.17
C ALA A 260 -9.60 -7.66 -22.03
N GLY A 261 -9.00 -8.60 -21.30
CA GLY A 261 -7.57 -8.58 -20.90
C GLY A 261 -7.37 -8.46 -19.39
N VAL A 262 -6.12 -8.20 -18.99
CA VAL A 262 -5.66 -8.07 -17.60
C VAL A 262 -5.12 -6.65 -17.41
N TRP A 263 -5.71 -5.88 -16.49
CA TRP A 263 -5.40 -4.46 -16.33
C TRP A 263 -5.01 -4.13 -14.89
N ASN A 264 -3.91 -3.40 -14.71
CA ASN A 264 -3.68 -2.65 -13.48
C ASN A 264 -4.53 -1.37 -13.51
N MET A 265 -4.88 -0.86 -12.33
CA MET A 265 -5.80 0.26 -12.14
C MET A 265 -5.43 1.49 -12.99
N GLU A 266 -4.17 1.93 -12.97
CA GLU A 266 -3.68 3.14 -13.67
C GLU A 266 -3.83 3.11 -15.21
N GLN A 267 -4.18 1.97 -15.79
CA GLN A 267 -4.42 1.81 -17.24
C GLN A 267 -5.87 2.17 -17.64
N LEU A 268 -6.70 2.56 -16.67
CA LEU A 268 -8.12 2.85 -16.79
C LEU A 268 -8.39 4.32 -16.41
N ASP A 269 -9.54 4.85 -16.81
CA ASP A 269 -9.89 6.26 -16.57
C ASP A 269 -10.18 6.51 -15.08
N PRO A 270 -9.40 7.37 -14.37
CA PRO A 270 -9.51 7.49 -12.92
C PRO A 270 -10.73 8.30 -12.46
N ASP A 271 -11.21 9.26 -13.24
CA ASP A 271 -12.25 10.22 -12.83
C ASP A 271 -13.48 9.57 -12.17
N PRO A 272 -14.15 8.56 -12.77
CA PRO A 272 -15.33 7.95 -12.15
C PRO A 272 -15.03 7.15 -10.87
N PHE A 273 -13.79 6.66 -10.70
CA PHE A 273 -13.36 6.00 -9.46
C PHE A 273 -13.09 7.04 -8.36
N MET A 274 -12.47 8.16 -8.72
CA MET A 274 -12.22 9.28 -7.82
C MET A 274 -13.53 9.96 -7.36
N ASP A 275 -14.52 10.07 -8.23
CA ASP A 275 -15.88 10.50 -7.88
C ASP A 275 -16.55 9.52 -6.90
N ASP A 276 -16.45 8.21 -7.15
CA ASP A 276 -17.03 7.17 -6.29
C ASP A 276 -16.32 7.09 -4.93
N MET A 277 -15.00 7.34 -4.83
CA MET A 277 -14.27 7.42 -3.55
C MET A 277 -14.84 8.51 -2.63
N ASN A 278 -15.13 9.69 -3.18
CA ASN A 278 -15.76 10.79 -2.44
C ASN A 278 -17.19 10.45 -1.98
N GLN A 279 -17.92 9.61 -2.74
CA GLN A 279 -19.28 9.19 -2.40
C GLN A 279 -19.33 8.01 -1.41
N HIS A 280 -18.29 7.18 -1.36
CA HIS A 280 -18.25 5.92 -0.60
C HIS A 280 -17.25 5.94 0.57
N GLY A 281 -17.08 7.10 1.22
CA GLY A 281 -16.41 7.20 2.52
C GLY A 281 -14.89 7.36 2.51
N LEU A 282 -14.26 7.47 1.33
CA LEU A 282 -12.83 7.80 1.20
C LEU A 282 -12.62 9.14 0.48
N PRO A 283 -13.10 10.27 1.05
CA PRO A 283 -12.88 11.57 0.45
C PRO A 283 -11.39 11.91 0.37
N TRP A 284 -10.96 12.42 -0.77
CA TRP A 284 -9.57 12.76 -1.02
C TRP A 284 -9.36 14.26 -1.21
N LYS A 285 -8.12 14.71 -1.05
CA LYS A 285 -7.70 16.11 -1.14
C LYS A 285 -6.44 16.23 -2.00
N VAL A 286 -6.27 17.41 -2.60
CA VAL A 286 -5.06 17.79 -3.34
C VAL A 286 -4.40 19.00 -2.68
N ILE A 287 -3.07 19.00 -2.60
CA ILE A 287 -2.24 20.16 -2.30
C ILE A 287 -1.23 20.33 -3.44
N GLU A 288 -1.28 21.48 -4.11
CA GLU A 288 -0.26 21.91 -5.07
C GLU A 288 0.87 22.65 -4.34
N GLU A 289 2.11 22.42 -4.75
CA GLU A 289 3.34 22.87 -4.07
C GLU A 289 3.36 22.62 -2.55
N PRO A 290 3.21 21.36 -2.09
CA PRO A 290 3.10 21.01 -0.67
C PRO A 290 4.36 21.27 0.17
N GLY A 291 5.50 21.62 -0.45
CA GLY A 291 6.76 21.91 0.25
C GLY A 291 7.46 20.69 0.86
N TYR A 292 7.06 19.47 0.49
CA TYR A 292 7.77 18.24 0.89
C TYR A 292 9.08 18.07 0.09
N ASP A 293 10.14 17.69 0.78
CA ASP A 293 11.46 17.37 0.24
C ASP A 293 11.79 15.91 0.65
N LEU A 294 11.58 14.96 -0.26
CA LEU A 294 11.71 13.51 -0.03
C LEU A 294 12.96 12.96 -0.74
N VAL A 295 13.68 12.05 -0.07
CA VAL A 295 15.07 11.66 -0.42
C VAL A 295 15.24 10.51 -1.42
#